data_AF-A0A7C9N8K1-F1
#
_entry.id   AF-A0A7C9N8K1-F1
#
_cell.length_a   1.000
_cell.length_b   1.000
_cell.length_c   1.000
_cell.angle_alpha   90.00
_cell.angle_beta   90.00
_cell.angle_gamma   90.00
#
_symmetry.space_group_name_H-M   'P 1'
#
loop_
_entity.id
_entity.type
_entity.pdbx_description
1 polymer ?
#
loop_
_entity_poly.entity_id
_entity_poly.type
_entity_poly.pdbx_seq_one_letter_code
_entity_poly.pdbx_strand_id
1 'polypeptide(L)'
;MVDYKIVHQLPGRIKIHLPLIKGLSVEKLKLLADRLFADFELPDGIKKVRPNPITGNVVIEYDPNKIDIFLFLEELRLRIKDLDINSFLKN
;
A
#
# COMPACT_ATOMS: atom_id res chain seq x y z
N MET A 1 -7.02 9.33 -11.18
CA MET A 1 -7.50 8.91 -9.84
C MET A 1 -6.68 7.69 -9.45
N VAL A 2 -5.91 7.77 -8.38
CA VAL A 2 -5.09 6.63 -7.94
C VAL A 2 -5.98 5.72 -7.12
N ASP A 3 -6.14 4.49 -7.60
CA ASP A 3 -7.03 3.51 -7.00
C ASP A 3 -6.32 2.14 -6.97
N TYR A 4 -6.72 1.30 -6.03
CA TYR A 4 -6.22 -0.07 -5.96
C TYR A 4 -7.30 -1.04 -6.44
N LYS A 5 -6.88 -2.24 -6.86
CA LYS A 5 -7.80 -3.35 -7.17
C LYS A 5 -7.39 -4.57 -6.36
N ILE A 6 -8.34 -5.22 -5.71
CA ILE A 6 -8.07 -6.50 -5.04
C ILE A 6 -7.89 -7.56 -6.13
N VAL A 7 -6.72 -8.21 -6.14
CA VAL A 7 -6.40 -9.28 -7.11
C VAL A 7 -6.79 -10.63 -6.53
N HIS A 8 -6.49 -10.84 -5.24
CA HIS A 8 -6.79 -12.07 -4.53
C HIS A 8 -6.79 -11.82 -3.03
N GLN A 9 -7.65 -12.52 -2.30
CA GLN A 9 -7.73 -12.45 -0.84
C GLN A 9 -7.83 -13.85 -0.26
N LEU A 10 -7.01 -14.09 0.76
CA LEU A 10 -7.10 -15.21 1.68
C LEU A 10 -7.07 -14.64 3.12
N PRO A 11 -7.62 -15.36 4.11
CA PRO A 11 -7.40 -15.01 5.51
C PRO A 11 -5.91 -14.88 5.81
N GLY A 12 -5.50 -13.72 6.33
CA GLY A 12 -4.11 -13.39 6.65
C GLY A 12 -3.21 -13.02 5.45
N ARG A 13 -3.72 -13.02 4.21
CA ARG A 13 -2.98 -12.54 3.04
C ARG A 13 -3.88 -11.90 2.00
N ILE A 14 -3.63 -10.64 1.65
CA ILE A 14 -4.29 -9.97 0.54
C ILE A 14 -3.27 -9.53 -0.51
N LYS A 15 -3.64 -9.65 -1.78
CA LYS A 15 -2.88 -9.11 -2.90
C LYS A 15 -3.71 -8.04 -3.57
N ILE A 16 -3.16 -6.84 -3.66
CA ILE A 16 -3.75 -5.72 -4.39
C ILE A 16 -2.88 -5.36 -5.58
N HIS A 17 -3.51 -4.82 -6.62
CA HIS A 17 -2.86 -4.14 -7.72
C HIS A 17 -2.94 -2.64 -7.46
N LEU A 18 -1.79 -2.00 -7.40
CA LEU A 18 -1.61 -0.58 -7.12
C LEU A 18 -0.75 0.03 -8.25
N PRO A 19 -1.36 0.55 -9.32
CA PRO A 19 -0.64 1.00 -10.52
C PRO A 19 0.44 2.04 -10.24
N LEU A 20 0.26 2.87 -9.20
CA LEU A 20 1.16 3.97 -8.86
C LEU A 20 2.59 3.51 -8.52
N ILE A 21 2.76 2.28 -8.03
CA ILE A 21 4.08 1.76 -7.66
C ILE A 21 4.81 1.11 -8.85
N LYS A 22 4.13 0.98 -9.99
CA LYS A 22 4.70 0.32 -11.17
C LYS A 22 5.83 1.16 -11.75
N GLY A 23 7.01 0.58 -11.90
CA GLY A 23 8.20 1.25 -12.44
C GLY A 23 8.92 2.16 -11.44
N LEU A 24 8.48 2.25 -10.18
CA LEU A 24 9.21 3.00 -9.16
C LEU A 24 10.51 2.29 -8.77
N SER A 25 11.56 3.08 -8.57
CA SER A 25 12.80 2.60 -7.96
C SER A 25 12.58 2.22 -6.50
N VAL A 26 13.51 1.45 -5.92
CA VAL A 26 13.48 1.08 -4.50
C VAL A 26 13.46 2.33 -3.60
N GLU A 27 14.22 3.36 -3.97
CA GLU A 27 14.28 4.64 -3.25
C GLU A 27 12.92 5.36 -3.26
N LYS A 28 12.26 5.45 -4.43
CA LYS A 28 10.93 6.05 -4.54
C LYS A 28 9.88 5.24 -3.79
N LEU A 29 9.96 3.91 -3.81
CA LEU A 29 9.08 3.07 -3.00
C LEU A 29 9.24 3.32 -1.51
N LYS A 30 10.49 3.47 -1.04
CA LYS A 30 10.77 3.76 0.37
C LYS A 30 10.23 5.14 0.74
N LEU A 31 10.51 6.17 -0.06
CA LEU A 31 10.00 7.52 0.19
C LEU A 31 8.46 7.56 0.19
N LEU A 32 7.81 6.81 -0.70
CA LEU A 32 6.36 6.68 -0.71
C LEU A 32 5.85 6.04 0.58
N ALA A 33 6.47 4.93 1.01
CA ALA A 33 6.09 4.26 2.25
C ALA A 33 6.29 5.20 3.46
N ASP A 34 7.45 5.84 3.55
CA ASP A 34 7.77 6.79 4.61
C ASP A 34 6.75 7.92 4.66
N ARG A 35 6.27 8.43 3.50
CA ARG A 35 5.22 9.46 3.45
C ARG A 35 3.83 8.96 3.81
N LEU A 36 3.47 7.75 3.37
CA LEU A 36 2.15 7.15 3.67
C LEU A 36 2.00 6.86 5.17
N PHE A 37 3.11 6.51 5.81
CA PHE A 37 3.18 6.07 7.20
C PHE A 37 3.95 7.05 8.11
N ALA A 38 4.19 8.29 7.66
CA ALA A 38 4.99 9.28 8.40
C ALA A 38 4.43 9.54 9.81
N ASP A 39 3.11 9.63 9.92
CA ASP A 39 2.39 9.93 11.16
C ASP A 39 1.73 8.68 11.77
N PHE A 40 2.08 7.48 11.29
CA PHE A 40 1.37 6.27 11.67
C PHE A 40 2.27 5.03 11.62
N GLU A 41 2.49 4.41 12.77
CA GLU A 41 3.08 3.08 12.81
C GLU A 41 2.18 2.08 12.08
N LEU A 42 2.78 1.12 11.37
CA LEU A 42 2.00 0.04 10.78
C LEU A 42 1.08 -0.58 11.85
N PRO A 43 -0.22 -0.78 11.57
CA PRO A 43 -1.13 -1.32 12.58
C PRO A 43 -0.61 -2.67 13.08
N ASP A 44 -0.79 -2.99 14.38
CA ASP A 44 -0.31 -4.23 15.02
C ASP A 44 -0.78 -5.54 14.32
N GLY A 45 -1.82 -5.45 13.49
CA GLY A 45 -2.29 -6.56 12.67
C GLY A 45 -1.55 -6.75 11.33
N ILE A 46 -0.73 -5.81 10.87
CA ILE A 46 0.04 -5.95 9.62
C ILE A 46 1.40 -6.59 9.92
N LYS A 47 1.63 -7.77 9.38
CA LYS A 47 2.88 -8.53 9.59
C LYS A 47 3.94 -8.17 8.56
N LYS A 48 3.53 -7.98 7.31
CA LYS A 48 4.46 -7.69 6.21
C LYS A 48 3.78 -7.05 5.02
N VAL A 49 4.46 -6.09 4.41
CA VAL A 49 4.06 -5.48 3.13
C VAL A 49 5.18 -5.70 2.11
N ARG A 50 4.84 -6.30 0.97
CA ARG A 50 5.80 -6.62 -0.10
C ARG A 50 5.33 -5.97 -1.42
N PRO A 51 5.81 -4.77 -1.75
CA PRO A 51 5.56 -4.16 -3.05
C PRO A 51 6.38 -4.86 -4.14
N ASN A 52 5.79 -5.00 -5.32
CA ASN A 52 6.44 -5.45 -6.54
C ASN A 52 6.30 -4.35 -7.61
N PRO A 53 7.32 -3.49 -7.79
CA PRO A 53 7.26 -2.38 -8.74
C PRO A 53 7.27 -2.83 -10.20
N ILE A 54 7.72 -4.05 -10.51
CA ILE A 54 7.69 -4.57 -11.89
C ILE A 54 6.24 -4.77 -12.35
N THR A 55 5.42 -5.35 -11.47
CA THR A 55 4.02 -5.73 -11.78
C THR A 55 2.99 -4.75 -11.24
N GLY A 56 3.38 -3.80 -10.39
CA GLY A 56 2.46 -2.91 -9.69
C GLY A 56 1.62 -3.62 -8.62
N ASN A 57 2.04 -4.79 -8.14
CA ASN A 57 1.29 -5.54 -7.14
C ASN A 57 1.88 -5.34 -5.75
N VAL A 58 1.02 -5.35 -4.73
CA VAL A 58 1.43 -5.35 -3.33
C VAL A 58 0.82 -6.58 -2.66
N VAL A 59 1.66 -7.36 -1.97
CA VAL A 59 1.21 -8.45 -1.11
C VAL A 59 1.30 -7.99 0.33
N ILE A 60 0.21 -8.16 1.07
CA ILE A 60 0.10 -7.78 2.47
C ILE A 60 -0.22 -9.05 3.25
N GLU A 61 0.63 -9.37 4.21
CA GLU A 61 0.41 -10.42 5.20
C GLU A 61 -0.09 -9.77 6.49
N TYR A 62 -1.19 -10.27 7.04
CA TYR A 62 -1.87 -9.67 8.19
C TYR A 62 -2.40 -10.75 9.15
N ASP A 63 -2.80 -10.34 10.35
CA ASP A 63 -3.54 -11.19 11.29
C ASP A 63 -5.04 -10.91 11.18
N PRO A 64 -5.85 -11.85 10.64
CA PRO A 64 -7.27 -11.62 10.46
C PRO A 64 -8.03 -11.47 11.79
N ASN A 65 -7.43 -11.84 12.93
CA ASN A 65 -8.04 -11.65 14.25
C ASN A 65 -7.70 -10.30 14.90
N LYS A 66 -6.73 -9.55 14.35
CA LYS A 66 -6.29 -8.26 14.90
C LYS A 66 -6.66 -7.06 14.04
N ILE A 67 -6.90 -7.24 12.74
CA ILE A 67 -7.18 -6.13 11.83
C ILE A 67 -8.23 -6.49 10.80
N ASP A 68 -9.15 -5.56 10.55
CA ASP A 68 -9.97 -5.56 9.35
C ASP A 68 -9.14 -5.04 8.17
N ILE A 69 -8.75 -5.96 7.29
CA ILE A 69 -7.90 -5.63 6.15
C ILE A 69 -8.58 -4.69 5.16
N PHE A 70 -9.92 -4.70 5.05
CA PHE A 70 -10.61 -3.82 4.11
C PHE A 70 -10.66 -2.39 4.62
N LEU A 71 -10.88 -2.22 5.94
CA LEU A 71 -10.80 -0.90 6.57
C LEU A 71 -9.40 -0.30 6.40
N PHE A 72 -8.36 -1.09 6.66
CA PHE A 72 -6.98 -0.69 6.41
C PHE A 72 -6.73 -0.26 4.96
N LEU A 73 -7.25 -1.01 3.98
CA LEU A 73 -7.10 -0.66 2.56
C LEU A 73 -7.82 0.63 2.18
N GLU A 74 -8.98 0.92 2.78
CA GLU A 74 -9.68 2.18 2.57
C GLU A 74 -8.92 3.37 3.19
N GLU A 75 -8.38 3.22 4.39
CA GLU A 75 -7.51 4.23 5.00
C GLU A 75 -6.26 4.49 4.16
N LEU A 76 -5.62 3.43 3.67
CA LEU A 76 -4.48 3.53 2.77
C LEU A 76 -4.86 4.28 1.49
N ARG A 77 -6.04 4.01 0.91
CA ARG A 77 -6.54 4.70 -0.29
C ARG A 77 -6.77 6.19 -0.03
N LEU A 78 -7.30 6.56 1.13
CA LEU A 78 -7.49 7.97 1.51
C LEU A 78 -6.14 8.68 1.63
N ARG A 79 -5.17 8.08 2.33
CA ARG A 79 -3.80 8.63 2.45
C ARG A 79 -3.12 8.82 1.09
N ILE A 80 -3.28 7.86 0.19
CA ILE A 80 -2.79 7.93 -1.19
C ILE A 80 -3.44 9.09 -1.95
N LYS A 81 -4.73 9.39 -1.71
CA LYS A 81 -5.42 10.53 -2.34
C LYS A 81 -4.97 11.87 -1.76
N ASP A 82 -4.70 11.92 -0.46
CA ASP A 82 -4.28 13.14 0.25
C ASP A 82 -2.82 13.50 -0.08
N LEU A 83 -2.00 12.50 -0.38
CA LEU A 83 -0.70 12.72 -1.01
C LEU A 83 -0.90 13.36 -2.38
N ASP A 84 -0.26 14.50 -2.62
CA ASP A 84 -0.12 15.05 -3.97
C ASP A 84 0.81 14.14 -4.80
N ILE A 85 0.23 13.05 -5.32
CA ILE A 85 0.94 12.03 -6.09
C ILE A 85 1.52 12.63 -7.37
N ASN A 86 0.90 13.66 -7.93
CA ASN A 86 1.40 14.31 -9.13
C ASN A 86 2.71 15.06 -8.85
N SER A 87 2.83 15.69 -7.68
CA SER A 87 4.08 16.29 -7.21
C SER A 87 5.13 15.21 -6.85
N PHE A 88 4.69 14.09 -6.27
CA PHE A 88 5.57 12.97 -5.92
C PHE A 88 6.20 12.28 -7.14
N LEU A 89 5.43 12.03 -8.20
CA LEU A 89 5.91 11.28 -9.38
C LEU A 89 6.78 12.12 -10.33
N LYS A 90 6.72 13.47 -10.23
CA LYS A 90 7.47 14.40 -11.09
C LYS A 90 8.89 14.67 -10.60
N ASN A 91 9.19 14.40 -9.33
CA ASN A 91 10.55 14.33 -8.77
C ASN A 91 11.05 12.89 -8.88
#